data_AF-A0A4P6L4I4-F1
#
_entry.id   AF-A0A4P6L4I4-F1
#
_cell.length_a   1.000
_cell.length_b   1.000
_cell.length_c   1.000
_cell.angle_alpha   90.00
_cell.angle_beta   90.00
_cell.angle_gamma   90.00
#
_symmetry.space_group_name_H-M   'P 1'
#
loop_
_entity.id
_entity.type
_entity.pdbx_description
1 polymer ?
#
loop_
_entity_poly.entity_id
_entity_poly.type
_entity_poly.pdbx_seq_one_letter_code
_entity_poly.pdbx_strand_id
1 'polypeptide(L)'
;MLDGAGFRSTRVMMRWLIEQCMAKAQLGGATVAQSDAWNVLLLNNTPRVRIALASRRRYPDTLRHWRVPMRHDKASDFVLCALLDRGNDEIEQFMLLATETFEQGSLFVCERTIACYHQQCFATLDKVCGLTPGR
;
A
#
# COMPACT_ATOMS: atom_id res chain seq x y z
N MET A 1 11.59 0.73 -16.19
CA MET A 1 10.55 1.27 -17.10
C MET A 1 9.53 0.15 -17.22
N LEU A 2 8.37 0.26 -16.57
CA LEU A 2 7.30 -0.72 -16.74
C LEU A 2 6.29 -0.07 -17.70
N ASP A 3 6.21 -0.63 -18.90
CA ASP A 3 5.24 -0.26 -19.92
C ASP A 3 3.81 -0.53 -19.43
N GLY A 4 3.02 0.54 -19.29
CA GLY A 4 1.63 0.65 -19.75
C GLY A 4 0.66 -0.53 -19.51
N ALA A 5 0.79 -1.29 -18.43
CA ALA A 5 -0.20 -2.31 -18.09
C ALA A 5 -1.42 -1.62 -17.49
N GLY A 6 -2.30 -1.09 -18.34
CA GLY A 6 -3.63 -0.62 -17.95
C GLY A 6 -4.38 -1.76 -17.26
N PHE A 7 -4.46 -1.70 -15.93
CA PHE A 7 -5.07 -2.75 -15.14
C PHE A 7 -6.59 -2.74 -15.37
N ARG A 8 -7.11 -3.78 -16.05
CA ARG A 8 -8.53 -3.88 -16.42
C ARG A 8 -9.51 -4.06 -15.23
N SER A 9 -9.00 -4.25 -14.01
CA SER A 9 -9.80 -4.32 -12.78
C SER A 9 -8.93 -4.12 -11.54
N THR A 10 -9.47 -3.41 -10.54
CA THR A 10 -8.88 -3.27 -9.19
C THR A 10 -8.48 -4.61 -8.57
N ARG A 11 -9.22 -5.69 -8.85
CA ARG A 11 -8.92 -7.03 -8.32
C ARG A 11 -7.65 -7.64 -8.92
N VAL A 12 -7.42 -7.43 -10.22
CA VAL A 12 -6.22 -7.91 -10.92
C VAL A 12 -4.99 -7.16 -10.40
N MET A 13 -5.11 -5.84 -10.29
CA MET A 13 -4.03 -5.01 -9.75
C MET A 13 -3.70 -5.38 -8.30
N MET A 14 -4.72 -5.64 -7.49
CA MET A 14 -4.54 -6.02 -6.09
C MET A 14 -3.82 -7.37 -5.95
N ARG A 15 -4.15 -8.36 -6.79
CA ARG A 15 -3.43 -9.64 -6.83
C ARG A 15 -1.97 -9.45 -7.25
N TRP A 16 -1.74 -8.74 -8.35
CA TRP A 16 -0.40 -8.42 -8.82
C TRP A 16 0.41 -7.70 -7.72
N LEU A 17 -0.20 -6.75 -7.03
CA LEU A 17 0.44 -6.00 -5.95
C LEU A 17 0.87 -6.91 -4.79
N ILE A 18 0.02 -7.86 -4.38
CA ILE A 18 0.37 -8.85 -3.35
C ILE A 18 1.56 -9.70 -3.80
N GLU A 19 1.52 -10.23 -5.03
CA GLU A 19 2.60 -11.05 -5.59
C GLU A 19 3.93 -10.26 -5.63
N GLN A 20 3.89 -8.99 -6.05
CA GLN A 20 5.07 -8.13 -6.04
C GLN A 20 5.57 -7.86 -4.61
N CYS A 21 4.68 -7.57 -3.65
CA CYS A 21 5.08 -7.37 -2.26
C CYS A 21 5.76 -8.61 -1.68
N MET A 22 5.22 -9.80 -1.95
CA MET A 22 5.82 -11.07 -1.53
C MET A 22 7.22 -11.24 -2.14
N ALA A 23 7.33 -11.10 -3.47
CA ALA A 23 8.60 -11.26 -4.17
C ALA A 23 9.68 -10.27 -3.70
N LYS A 24 9.32 -8.99 -3.52
CA LYS A 24 10.24 -7.96 -3.06
C LYS A 24 10.66 -8.13 -1.60
N ALA A 25 9.73 -8.52 -0.72
CA ALA A 25 10.07 -8.84 0.66
C ALA A 25 11.02 -10.04 0.76
N GLN A 26 10.79 -11.10 -0.02
CA GLN A 26 11.68 -12.26 -0.11
C GLN A 26 13.07 -11.88 -0.64
N LEU A 27 13.14 -11.04 -1.69
CA LEU A 27 14.41 -10.51 -2.20
C LEU A 27 15.15 -9.68 -1.14
N GLY A 28 14.41 -8.98 -0.27
CA GLY A 28 14.97 -8.25 0.88
C GLY A 28 15.42 -9.16 2.03
N GLY A 29 15.34 -10.49 1.86
CA GLY A 29 15.74 -11.48 2.86
C GLY A 29 14.66 -11.85 3.86
N ALA A 30 13.42 -11.37 3.71
CA ALA A 30 12.33 -11.72 4.61
C ALA A 30 11.76 -13.11 4.30
N THR A 31 11.38 -13.86 5.34
CA THR A 31 10.45 -14.98 5.16
C THR A 31 9.04 -14.42 5.01
N VAL A 32 8.25 -14.99 4.09
CA VAL A 32 6.91 -14.49 3.77
C VAL A 32 5.92 -15.65 3.78
N ALA A 33 4.85 -15.49 4.55
CA ALA A 33 3.69 -16.37 4.54
C ALA A 33 2.43 -15.57 4.27
N GLN A 34 1.48 -16.12 3.50
CA GLN A 34 0.17 -15.53 3.35
C GLN A 34 -0.72 -15.97 4.52
N SER A 35 -1.45 -15.04 5.12
CA SER A 35 -2.42 -15.38 6.18
C SER A 35 -3.75 -15.86 5.58
N ASP A 36 -4.68 -16.30 6.45
CA ASP A 36 -6.07 -16.64 6.06
C ASP A 36 -6.80 -15.45 5.40
N ALA A 37 -6.43 -14.23 5.77
CA ALA A 37 -6.82 -13.03 5.04
C ALA A 37 -5.92 -12.88 3.81
N TRP A 38 -6.49 -13.10 2.62
CA TRP A 38 -5.77 -13.18 1.34
C TRP A 38 -4.88 -11.98 1.00
N ASN A 39 -5.17 -10.79 1.54
CA ASN A 39 -4.38 -9.58 1.32
C ASN A 39 -3.50 -9.20 2.53
N VAL A 40 -3.24 -10.13 3.44
CA VAL A 40 -2.37 -9.92 4.60
C VAL A 40 -1.21 -10.91 4.53
N LEU A 41 0.00 -10.36 4.62
CA LEU A 41 1.27 -11.09 4.60
C LEU A 41 1.86 -11.11 6.01
N LEU A 42 2.31 -12.26 6.47
CA LEU A 42 3.14 -12.42 7.66
C LEU A 42 4.60 -12.44 7.24
N LEU A 43 5.37 -11.45 7.69
CA LEU A 43 6.79 -11.34 7.38
C LEU A 43 7.61 -11.76 8.60
N ASN A 44 8.68 -12.54 8.42
CA ASN A 44 9.58 -12.97 9.51
C ASN A 44 8.84 -13.53 10.73
N ASN A 45 7.73 -14.25 10.49
CA ASN A 45 6.83 -14.83 11.49
C ASN A 45 6.19 -13.84 12.48
N THR A 46 6.39 -12.52 12.33
CA THR A 46 5.97 -11.53 13.34
C THR A 46 5.06 -10.46 12.74
N PRO A 47 5.55 -9.42 12.01
CA PRO A 47 4.66 -8.37 11.51
C PRO A 47 3.70 -8.89 10.44
N ARG A 48 2.42 -8.59 10.65
CA ARG A 48 1.33 -8.78 9.69
C ARG A 48 1.13 -7.49 8.90
N VAL A 49 1.41 -7.53 7.61
CA VAL A 49 1.29 -6.40 6.69
C VAL A 49 0.09 -6.62 5.79
N ARG A 50 -0.94 -5.78 5.94
CA ARG A 50 -2.08 -5.73 5.03
C ARG A 50 -1.70 -4.95 3.78
N ILE A 51 -1.88 -5.58 2.64
CA ILE A 51 -1.75 -4.93 1.34
C ILE A 51 -3.09 -4.25 1.03
N ALA A 52 -3.02 -3.02 0.53
CA ALA A 52 -4.18 -2.26 0.11
C ALA A 52 -3.90 -1.47 -1.17
N LEU A 53 -4.97 -1.12 -1.86
CA LEU A 53 -4.96 -0.25 -3.03
C LEU A 53 -5.98 0.87 -2.82
N ALA A 54 -5.56 2.11 -2.98
CA ALA A 54 -6.43 3.27 -2.86
C ALA A 54 -6.54 3.99 -4.21
N SER A 55 -7.75 4.03 -4.75
CA SER A 55 -8.09 4.90 -5.87
C SER A 55 -8.25 6.34 -5.40
N ARG A 56 -7.77 7.28 -6.21
CA ARG A 56 -8.01 8.70 -6.05
C ARG A 56 -9.44 9.02 -6.45
N ARG A 57 -10.23 9.54 -5.50
CA ARG A 57 -11.64 9.88 -5.72
C ARG A 57 -11.88 11.37 -5.51
N ARG A 58 -12.82 11.92 -6.27
CA ARG A 58 -13.36 13.26 -6.03
C ARG A 58 -14.57 13.11 -5.11
N TYR A 59 -14.54 13.81 -3.98
CA TYR A 59 -15.71 13.94 -3.12
C TYR A 59 -16.38 15.30 -3.41
N PRO A 60 -17.72 15.41 -3.27
CA PRO A 60 -18.46 16.60 -3.68
C PRO A 60 -17.95 17.91 -3.06
N ASP A 61 -17.47 17.85 -1.82
CA ASP A 61 -17.18 19.05 -1.01
C ASP A 61 -15.69 19.22 -0.66
N THR A 62 -14.79 18.41 -1.23
CA THR A 62 -13.35 18.42 -0.86
C THR A 62 -12.41 18.25 -2.04
N LEU A 63 -11.11 18.40 -1.76
CA LEU A 63 -10.02 18.03 -2.66
C LEU A 63 -10.11 16.54 -3.07
N ARG A 64 -9.37 16.15 -4.12
CA ARG A 64 -9.25 14.74 -4.50
C ARG A 64 -8.49 13.97 -3.43
N HIS A 65 -9.11 12.96 -2.83
CA HIS A 65 -8.53 12.19 -1.73
C HIS A 65 -8.38 10.72 -2.12
N TRP A 66 -7.32 10.10 -1.62
CA TRP A 66 -7.23 8.66 -1.47
C TRP A 66 -7.89 8.25 -0.15
N ARG A 67 -8.66 7.17 -0.18
CA ARG A 67 -9.13 6.51 1.04
C ARG A 67 -8.30 5.26 1.23
N VAL A 68 -7.37 5.28 2.17
CA VAL A 68 -6.60 4.10 2.59
C VAL A 68 -7.49 3.28 3.53
N PRO A 69 -7.97 2.10 3.11
CA PRO A 69 -8.90 1.31 3.92
C PRO A 69 -8.16 0.52 4.99
N MET A 70 -8.71 0.51 6.22
CA MET A 70 -8.28 -0.38 7.30
C MET A 70 -9.54 -0.97 7.94
N ARG A 71 -9.76 -2.27 7.82
CA ARG A 71 -10.82 -2.89 8.62
C ARG A 71 -10.27 -3.08 10.03
N HIS A 72 -11.06 -2.71 11.04
CA HIS A 72 -10.71 -2.85 12.47
C HIS A 72 -10.60 -4.31 12.93
N ASP A 73 -10.70 -5.30 12.02
CA ASP A 73 -10.32 -6.65 12.36
C ASP A 73 -8.80 -6.68 12.59
N LYS A 74 -8.39 -7.10 13.80
CA LYS A 74 -7.03 -7.04 14.37
C LYS A 74 -5.98 -7.91 13.64
N ALA A 75 -6.12 -8.14 12.35
CA ALA A 75 -5.32 -9.05 11.57
C ALA A 75 -4.02 -8.43 11.00
N SER A 76 -3.75 -7.13 11.21
CA SER A 76 -2.55 -6.48 10.67
C SER A 76 -1.93 -5.47 11.63
N ASP A 77 -0.60 -5.45 11.69
CA ASP A 77 0.19 -4.45 12.41
C ASP A 77 0.44 -3.23 11.52
N PHE A 78 0.61 -3.45 10.21
CA PHE A 78 0.85 -2.39 9.22
C PHE A 78 -0.09 -2.50 8.03
N VAL A 79 -0.33 -1.37 7.36
CA VAL A 79 -0.97 -1.27 6.06
C VAL A 79 0.04 -0.74 5.05
N LEU A 80 0.37 -1.55 4.04
CA LEU A 80 1.07 -1.13 2.84
C LEU A 80 0.05 -0.81 1.75
N CYS A 81 -0.17 0.47 1.49
CA CYS A 81 -1.15 0.94 0.52
C CYS A 81 -0.46 1.49 -0.72
N ALA A 82 -0.76 0.92 -1.89
CA ALA A 82 -0.49 1.54 -3.16
C ALA A 82 -1.52 2.65 -3.43
N LEU A 83 -1.05 3.85 -3.72
CA LEU A 83 -1.88 4.98 -4.10
C LEU A 83 -1.85 5.13 -5.62
N LEU A 84 -3.04 5.14 -6.22
CA LEU A 84 -3.17 5.35 -7.65
C LEU A 84 -3.00 6.81 -8.03
N ASP A 85 -2.59 7.04 -9.27
CA ASP A 85 -2.42 8.36 -9.84
C ASP A 85 -3.76 9.12 -10.03
N ARG A 86 -3.71 10.24 -10.76
CA ARG A 86 -4.90 11.05 -11.05
C ARG A 86 -5.90 10.36 -11.96
N GLY A 87 -5.44 9.48 -12.85
CA GLY A 87 -6.27 8.68 -13.77
C GLY A 87 -6.88 7.45 -13.11
N ASN A 88 -6.30 6.98 -12.00
CA ASN A 88 -6.52 5.65 -11.43
C ASN A 88 -5.98 4.52 -12.32
N ASP A 89 -4.98 4.82 -13.15
CA ASP A 89 -4.43 3.91 -14.15
C ASP A 89 -3.17 3.22 -13.63
N GLU A 90 -2.34 3.95 -12.89
CA GLU A 90 -1.03 3.51 -12.42
C GLU A 90 -0.83 3.78 -10.93
N ILE A 91 0.10 3.03 -10.32
CA ILE A 91 0.52 3.29 -8.94
C ILE A 91 1.52 4.45 -8.96
N GLU A 92 1.16 5.54 -8.31
CA GLU A 92 2.00 6.75 -8.20
C GLU A 92 3.00 6.63 -7.04
N GLN A 93 2.59 5.99 -5.94
CA GLN A 93 3.37 5.91 -4.70
C GLN A 93 2.83 4.83 -3.76
N PHE A 94 3.63 4.48 -2.76
CA PHE A 94 3.28 3.56 -1.69
C PHE A 94 3.30 4.26 -0.35
N MET A 95 2.38 3.91 0.54
CA MET A 95 2.38 4.34 1.93
C MET A 95 2.45 3.12 2.85
N LEU A 96 3.41 3.10 3.78
CA LEU A 96 3.49 2.10 4.84
C LEU A 96 3.12 2.75 6.18
N LEU A 97 1.95 2.40 6.70
CA LEU A 97 1.38 3.01 7.90
C LEU A 97 1.20 1.96 8.99
N ALA A 98 1.49 2.34 10.24
CA ALA A 98 1.07 1.55 11.40
C ALA A 98 -0.46 1.54 11.49
N THR A 99 -1.03 0.42 11.92
CA THR A 99 -2.48 0.24 12.00
C THR A 99 -3.11 1.17 13.05
N GLU A 100 -2.35 1.60 14.06
CA GLU A 100 -2.76 2.59 15.06
C GLU A 100 -3.01 3.99 14.48
N THR A 101 -2.49 4.31 13.29
CA THR A 101 -2.73 5.58 12.59
C THR A 101 -4.19 5.71 12.11
N PHE A 102 -4.96 4.62 12.12
CA PHE A 102 -6.32 4.56 11.58
C PHE A 102 -7.37 4.66 12.69
N GLU A 103 -7.71 5.89 13.11
CA GLU A 103 -8.69 6.12 14.19
C GLU A 103 -10.11 5.60 13.88
N GLN A 104 -10.51 5.58 12.61
CA GLN A 104 -11.88 5.25 12.17
C GLN A 104 -11.92 4.18 11.07
N GLY A 105 -10.90 3.33 10.97
CA GLY A 105 -10.87 2.25 9.97
C GLY A 105 -10.70 2.75 8.53
N SER A 106 -10.33 4.00 8.35
CA SER A 106 -9.87 4.53 7.08
C SER A 106 -9.05 5.77 7.37
N LEU A 107 -7.99 5.97 6.59
CA LEU A 107 -7.26 7.21 6.55
C LEU A 107 -7.56 7.89 5.23
N PHE A 108 -8.01 9.15 5.29
CA PHE A 108 -8.21 9.97 4.10
C PHE A 108 -6.99 10.86 3.91
N VAL A 109 -6.31 10.68 2.78
CA VAL A 109 -5.14 11.49 2.44
C VAL A 109 -5.37 12.24 1.13
N CYS A 110 -4.88 13.47 1.07
CA CYS A 110 -4.83 14.28 -0.13
C CYS A 110 -3.39 14.75 -0.37
N GLU A 111 -3.12 15.41 -1.49
CA GLU A 111 -1.77 15.93 -1.82
C GLU A 111 -1.20 16.85 -0.72
N ARG A 112 -2.04 17.53 0.06
CA ARG A 112 -1.56 18.37 1.18
C ARG A 112 -1.22 17.55 2.42
N THR A 113 -2.10 16.62 2.81
CA THR A 113 -1.89 15.83 4.04
C THR A 113 -0.84 14.76 3.86
N ILE A 114 -0.58 14.31 2.63
CA ILE A 114 0.47 13.31 2.37
C ILE A 114 1.87 13.81 2.75
N ALA A 115 2.11 15.12 2.67
CA ALA A 115 3.36 15.73 3.12
C ALA A 115 3.61 15.50 4.62
N CYS A 116 2.54 15.39 5.42
CA CYS A 116 2.64 15.04 6.85
C CYS A 116 3.12 13.60 7.08
N TYR A 117 3.04 12.74 6.06
CA TYR A 117 3.43 11.32 6.10
C TYR A 117 4.68 11.03 5.25
N HIS A 118 5.52 12.03 4.98
CA HIS A 118 6.65 11.89 4.04
C HIS A 118 7.61 10.72 4.38
N GLN A 119 7.78 10.37 5.65
CA GLN A 119 8.62 9.24 6.08
C GLN A 119 7.96 7.88 5.84
N GLN A 120 6.64 7.86 5.71
CA GLN A 120 5.84 6.68 5.43
C GLN A 120 5.54 6.54 3.94
N CYS A 121 5.97 7.50 3.11
CA CYS A 121 5.75 7.52 1.67
C CYS A 121 6.98 7.04 0.91
N PHE A 122 6.77 6.11 -0.03
CA PHE A 122 7.82 5.49 -0.81
C PHE A 122 7.45 5.52 -2.29
N ALA A 123 8.41 5.86 -3.14
CA ALA A 123 8.20 5.89 -4.58
C ALA A 123 8.06 4.49 -5.20
N THR A 124 8.66 3.46 -4.57
CA THR A 124 8.69 2.09 -5.11
C THR A 124 8.62 1.05 -4.00
N LEU A 125 8.15 -0.17 -4.32
CA LEU A 125 8.23 -1.32 -3.40
C LEU A 125 9.66 -1.68 -3.01
N ASP A 126 10.63 -1.45 -3.90
CA ASP A 126 12.06 -1.67 -3.60
C ASP A 126 12.53 -0.79 -2.44
N LYS A 127 12.04 0.45 -2.36
CA LYS A 127 12.33 1.33 -1.21
C LYS A 127 11.64 0.84 0.06
N VAL A 128 10.39 0.38 -0.04
CA VAL A 128 9.65 -0.20 1.11
C VAL A 128 10.41 -1.39 1.69
N CYS A 129 10.97 -2.24 0.83
CA CYS A 129 11.68 -3.47 1.22
C CYS A 129 13.19 -3.28 1.47
N GLY A 130 13.71 -2.04 1.43
CA GLY A 130 15.13 -1.78 1.66
C GLY A 130 16.09 -2.31 0.58
N LEU A 131 15.58 -2.61 -0.62
CA LEU A 131 16.36 -3.16 -1.75
C LEU A 131 17.14 -2.11 -2.53
N THR A 132 16.86 -0.83 -2.30
CA THR A 132 17.63 0.26 -2.89
C THR A 132 18.65 0.72 -1.87
N PRO A 133 19.94 0.91 -2.26
CA PRO A 133 20.93 1.45 -1.34
C PRO A 133 20.44 2.78 -0.80
N GLY A 134 20.43 2.91 0.53
CA GLY A 134 20.17 4.18 1.19
C GLY A 134 21.12 5.22 0.61
N ARG A 135 20.57 6.32 0.10
CA ARG A 135 21.37 7.51 -0.16
C ARG A 135 21.70 8.17 1.16
#